data_AF-A0A1F8N9L5-F1
#
_entry.id   AF-A0A1F8N9L5-F1
#
_cell.length_a   1.000
_cell.length_b   1.000
_cell.length_c   1.000
_cell.angle_alpha   90.00
_cell.angle_beta   90.00
_cell.angle_gamma   90.00
#
_symmetry.space_group_name_H-M   'P 1'
#
loop_
_entity.id
_entity.type
_entity.pdbx_description
1 polymer ?
#
loop_
_entity_poly.entity_id
_entity_poly.type
_entity_poly.pdbx_seq_one_letter_code
_entity_poly.pdbx_strand_id
1 'polypeptide(L)'
;MKIFIIKFVHSFIFLFMVACLVYILYCAIVERYDWTLLIALGAIFLEGLALLLNRWRCPLTSLAERCGAANGAVTDIFLPAWLTRHTFKIATAIVIIELIWLAIGYFSG
;
A
#
# COMPACT_ATOMS: atom_id res chain seq x y z
N MET A 1 18.01 16.53 -7.07
CA MET A 1 16.69 16.55 -7.76
C MET A 1 16.05 15.16 -7.92
N LYS A 2 16.79 14.08 -8.21
CA LYS A 2 16.23 12.71 -8.39
C LYS A 2 15.41 12.17 -7.20
N ILE A 3 15.82 12.47 -5.97
CA ILE A 3 15.16 11.96 -4.76
C ILE A 3 13.77 12.56 -4.55
N PHE A 4 13.55 13.82 -4.96
CA PHE A 4 12.26 14.50 -4.78
C PHE A 4 11.17 13.87 -5.67
N ILE A 5 11.54 13.50 -6.90
CA ILE A 5 10.65 12.81 -7.85
C ILE A 5 10.26 11.45 -7.31
N ILE A 6 11.23 10.68 -6.78
CA ILE A 6 10.96 9.36 -6.19
C ILE A 6 9.98 9.48 -5.02
N LYS A 7 10.13 10.48 -4.15
CA LYS A 7 9.19 10.74 -3.04
C LYS A 7 7.80 11.15 -3.52
N PHE A 8 7.73 11.99 -4.54
CA PHE A 8 6.46 12.47 -5.08
C PHE A 8 5.68 11.34 -5.74
N VAL A 9 6.36 10.55 -6.58
CA VAL A 9 5.80 9.35 -7.20
C VAL A 9 5.36 8.34 -6.13
N HIS A 10 6.17 8.13 -5.09
CA HIS A 10 5.81 7.23 -4.00
C HIS A 10 4.57 7.68 -3.23
N SER A 11 4.47 8.97 -2.89
CA SER A 11 3.27 9.52 -2.24
C SER A 11 2.03 9.40 -3.13
N PHE A 12 2.19 9.59 -4.43
CA PHE A 12 1.10 9.44 -5.40
C PHE A 12 0.61 8.00 -5.48
N ILE A 13 1.53 7.03 -5.57
CA ILE A 13 1.21 5.59 -5.55
C ILE A 13 0.55 5.21 -4.22
N PHE A 14 1.05 5.72 -3.09
CA PHE A 14 0.45 5.50 -1.77
C PHE A 14 -0.99 6.02 -1.71
N LEU A 15 -1.24 7.23 -2.21
CA LEU A 15 -2.60 7.81 -2.23
C LEU A 15 -3.54 7.02 -3.14
N PHE A 16 -3.04 6.56 -4.29
CA PHE A 16 -3.77 5.66 -5.18
C PHE A 16 -4.13 4.34 -4.49
N MET A 17 -3.17 3.73 -3.80
CA MET A 17 -3.36 2.53 -2.99
C MET A 17 -4.42 2.72 -1.90
N VAL A 18 -4.39 3.84 -1.17
CA VAL A 18 -5.40 4.18 -0.16
C VAL A 18 -6.78 4.35 -0.79
N ALA A 19 -6.87 4.97 -1.97
CA ALA A 19 -8.13 5.10 -2.70
C ALA A 19 -8.69 3.72 -3.11
N CYS A 20 -7.84 2.80 -3.59
CA CYS A 20 -8.25 1.41 -3.88
C CYS A 20 -8.74 0.68 -2.62
N LEU A 21 -8.06 0.86 -1.49
CA LEU A 21 -8.43 0.30 -0.19
C LEU A 21 -9.86 0.74 0.20
N VAL A 22 -10.10 2.05 0.23
CA VAL A 22 -11.42 2.63 0.53
C VAL A 22 -12.50 2.16 -0.46
N TYR A 23 -12.14 1.98 -1.73
CA TYR A 23 -13.07 1.46 -2.74
C TYR A 23 -13.45 -0.01 -2.50
N ILE A 24 -12.50 -0.87 -2.10
CA ILE A 24 -12.78 -2.26 -1.74
C ILE A 24 -13.68 -2.31 -0.51
N LEU A 25 -13.40 -1.50 0.51
CA LEU A 25 -14.24 -1.39 1.70
C LEU A 25 -15.67 -0.95 1.34
N TYR A 26 -15.80 0.03 0.44
CA TYR A 26 -17.10 0.47 -0.06
C TYR A 26 -17.84 -0.65 -0.78
N CYS A 27 -17.17 -1.39 -1.68
CA CYS A 27 -17.79 -2.51 -2.36
C CYS A 27 -18.13 -3.68 -1.43
N ALA A 28 -17.34 -3.91 -0.38
CA ALA A 28 -17.65 -4.90 0.65
C ALA A 28 -18.91 -4.55 1.46
N ILE A 29 -19.18 -3.25 1.68
CA ILE A 29 -20.40 -2.77 2.35
C ILE A 29 -21.62 -2.84 1.41
N VAL A 30 -21.43 -2.52 0.12
CA VAL A 30 -22.50 -2.52 -0.89
C VAL A 30 -22.73 -3.92 -1.49
N GLU A 31 -21.93 -4.92 -1.07
CA GLU A 31 -21.95 -6.31 -1.56
C GLU A 31 -21.87 -6.41 -3.09
N ARG A 32 -21.08 -5.51 -3.70
CA ARG A 32 -20.89 -5.45 -5.16
C ARG A 32 -19.57 -6.06 -5.57
N TYR A 33 -19.66 -7.24 -6.19
CA TYR A 33 -18.54 -8.01 -6.70
C TYR A 33 -18.32 -7.73 -8.20
N ASP A 34 -17.83 -6.54 -8.51
CA ASP A 34 -17.50 -6.14 -9.88
C ASP A 34 -16.07 -6.52 -10.29
N TRP A 35 -15.79 -6.59 -11.59
CA TRP A 35 -14.44 -6.81 -12.11
C TRP A 35 -13.42 -5.76 -11.63
N THR A 36 -13.88 -4.53 -11.37
CA THR A 36 -13.07 -3.44 -10.81
C THR A 36 -12.56 -3.76 -9.40
N LEU A 37 -13.35 -4.45 -8.58
CA LEU A 37 -12.94 -4.91 -7.26
C LEU A 37 -11.77 -5.89 -7.37
N LEU A 38 -11.86 -6.84 -8.31
CA LEU A 38 -10.84 -7.86 -8.53
C LEU A 38 -9.52 -7.24 -9.00
N ILE A 39 -9.58 -6.21 -9.86
CA ILE A 39 -8.42 -5.42 -10.27
C ILE A 39 -7.83 -4.65 -9.08
N ALA A 40 -8.65 -3.98 -8.27
CA ALA A 40 -8.19 -3.25 -7.09
C ALA A 40 -7.52 -4.21 -6.08
N LEU A 41 -8.12 -5.36 -5.85
CA LEU A 41 -7.58 -6.40 -4.97
C LEU A 41 -6.25 -6.93 -5.48
N GLY A 42 -6.17 -7.22 -6.78
CA GLY A 42 -4.93 -7.66 -7.43
C GLY A 42 -3.82 -6.61 -7.36
N ALA A 43 -4.15 -5.34 -7.54
CA ALA A 43 -3.18 -4.24 -7.41
C ALA A 43 -2.63 -4.14 -5.98
N ILE A 44 -3.51 -4.19 -4.96
CA ILE A 44 -3.11 -4.18 -3.55
C ILE A 44 -2.27 -5.41 -3.21
N PHE A 45 -2.65 -6.58 -3.71
CA PHE A 45 -1.94 -7.82 -3.46
C PHE A 45 -0.54 -7.82 -4.09
N LEU A 46 -0.42 -7.33 -5.33
CA LEU A 46 0.85 -7.25 -6.05
C LEU A 46 1.80 -6.24 -5.38
N GLU A 47 1.28 -5.09 -4.95
CA GLU A 47 2.06 -4.11 -4.17
C GLU A 47 2.46 -4.69 -2.80
N GLY A 48 1.54 -5.36 -2.11
CA GLY A 48 1.83 -6.08 -0.86
C GLY A 48 2.92 -7.14 -1.02
N LEU A 49 2.90 -7.88 -2.13
CA LEU A 49 3.93 -8.87 -2.46
C LEU A 49 5.28 -8.21 -2.76
N ALA A 50 5.29 -7.11 -3.50
CA ALA A 50 6.51 -6.33 -3.77
C ALA A 50 7.14 -5.81 -2.45
N LEU A 51 6.31 -5.38 -1.50
CA LEU A 51 6.75 -4.98 -0.16
C LEU A 51 7.30 -6.15 0.65
N LEU A 52 6.64 -7.31 0.60
CA LEU A 52 7.07 -8.52 1.30
C LEU A 52 8.44 -9.01 0.80
N LEU A 53 8.62 -9.05 -0.52
CA LEU A 53 9.88 -9.41 -1.17
C LEU A 53 11.02 -8.44 -0.81
N ASN A 54 10.69 -7.17 -0.58
CA ASN A 54 11.66 -6.15 -0.21
C ASN A 54 11.79 -5.93 1.31
N ARG A 55 11.53 -6.98 2.12
CA ARG A 55 11.64 -6.98 3.59
C ARG A 55 10.85 -5.86 4.29
N TRP A 56 9.62 -5.60 3.85
CA TRP A 56 8.77 -4.55 4.44
C TRP A 56 9.36 -3.14 4.31
N ARG A 57 10.29 -2.96 3.36
CA ARG A 57 10.78 -1.65 2.94
C ARG A 57 10.21 -1.34 1.57
N CYS A 58 9.91 -0.08 1.29
CA CYS A 58 9.52 0.30 -0.06
C CYS A 58 10.71 0.08 -1.03
N PRO A 59 10.51 -0.61 -2.18
CA PRO A 59 11.58 -0.82 -3.17
C PRO A 59 12.19 0.50 -3.66
N LEU A 60 11.39 1.57 -3.72
CA LEU A 60 11.88 2.91 -4.06
C LEU A 60 12.87 3.48 -3.04
N THR A 61 12.76 3.12 -1.75
CA THR A 61 13.71 3.53 -0.71
C THR A 61 15.06 2.84 -0.91
N SER A 62 15.03 1.52 -1.18
CA SER A 62 16.24 0.73 -1.48
C SER A 62 16.92 1.23 -2.78
N LEU A 63 16.11 1.58 -3.79
CA LEU A 63 16.62 2.15 -5.05
C LEU A 63 17.23 3.55 -4.84
N ALA A 64 16.63 4.38 -3.98
CA ALA A 64 17.14 5.70 -3.65
C ALA A 64 18.45 5.63 -2.86
N GLU A 65 18.58 4.70 -1.92
CA GLU A 65 19.83 4.39 -1.20
C GLU A 65 20.92 3.93 -2.18
N ARG A 66 20.59 3.02 -3.13
CA ARG A 66 21.52 2.58 -4.18
C ARG A 66 21.93 3.69 -5.16
N CYS A 67 21.09 4.71 -5.35
CA CYS A 67 21.42 5.87 -6.19
C CYS A 67 22.25 6.96 -5.48
N GLY A 68 22.75 6.69 -4.26
CA GLY A 68 23.63 7.61 -3.53
C GLY A 68 22.91 8.63 -2.65
N ALA A 69 21.64 8.37 -2.28
CA ALA A 69 20.99 9.15 -1.23
C ALA A 69 21.58 8.77 0.14
N ALA A 70 22.03 9.77 0.91
CA ALA A 70 22.45 9.55 2.29
C ALA A 70 21.34 8.83 3.09
N ASN A 71 21.69 7.71 3.72
CA ASN A 71 20.81 6.87 4.53
C ASN A 71 19.93 7.73 5.45
N GLY A 72 18.60 7.59 5.35
CA GLY A 72 17.63 8.29 6.20
C GLY A 72 16.94 9.50 5.56
N ALA A 73 17.63 10.28 4.73
CA ALA A 73 17.03 11.51 4.17
C ALA A 73 15.85 11.26 3.21
N VAL A 74 15.64 10.02 2.74
CA VAL A 74 14.52 9.64 1.87
C VAL A 74 13.25 9.37 2.70
N THR A 75 13.39 8.85 3.91
CA THR A 75 12.27 8.49 4.80
C THR A 75 11.81 9.64 5.70
N ASP A 76 12.66 10.63 5.98
CA ASP A 76 12.44 11.61 7.06
C ASP A 76 11.61 12.85 6.69
N ILE A 77 11.22 13.07 5.44
CA ILE A 77 10.52 14.33 5.05
C ILE A 77 8.99 14.21 5.06
N PHE A 78 8.41 13.01 5.07
CA PHE A 78 6.94 12.87 5.00
C PHE A 78 6.29 12.07 6.13
N LEU A 79 7.00 11.18 6.83
CA LEU A 79 6.45 10.45 7.97
C LEU A 79 7.49 10.30 9.09
N PRO A 80 7.13 10.43 10.37
CA PRO A 80 8.03 10.13 11.48
C PRO A 80 8.47 8.66 11.41
N ALA A 81 9.74 8.37 11.73
CA ALA A 81 10.33 7.03 11.60
C ALA A 81 9.58 5.89 12.34
N TRP A 82 8.74 6.24 13.33
CA TRP A 82 7.82 5.30 13.96
C TRP A 82 6.67 4.92 13.04
N LEU A 83 6.05 5.89 12.37
CA LEU A 83 4.94 5.64 11.45
C LEU A 83 5.43 4.82 10.25
N THR A 84 6.59 5.15 9.67
CA THR A 84 7.19 4.36 8.57
C THR A 84 7.42 2.88 8.92
N ARG A 85 7.66 2.55 10.20
CA ARG A 85 7.80 1.16 10.67
C ARG A 85 6.45 0.44 10.85
N HIS A 86 5.38 1.20 11.12
CA HIS A 86 4.06 0.65 11.41
C HIS A 86 3.08 0.76 10.23
N THR A 87 3.29 1.66 9.26
CA THR A 87 2.40 1.86 8.12
C THR A 87 2.15 0.56 7.37
N PHE A 88 3.20 -0.25 7.14
CA PHE A 88 3.04 -1.53 6.45
C PHE A 88 2.29 -2.56 7.28
N LYS A 89 2.56 -2.65 8.59
CA LYS A 89 1.82 -3.55 9.47
C LYS A 89 0.34 -3.18 9.54
N ILE A 90 0.05 -1.90 9.64
CA ILE A 90 -1.32 -1.36 9.66
C ILE A 90 -1.99 -1.62 8.31
N ALA A 91 -1.33 -1.33 7.19
CA ALA A 91 -1.86 -1.56 5.85
C ALA A 91 -2.16 -3.05 5.62
N THR A 92 -1.24 -3.96 5.95
CA THR A 92 -1.48 -5.40 5.84
C THR A 92 -2.61 -5.87 6.75
N ALA A 93 -2.69 -5.36 7.98
CA ALA A 93 -3.80 -5.68 8.87
C ALA A 93 -5.15 -5.23 8.28
N ILE A 94 -5.22 -4.02 7.72
CA ILE A 94 -6.43 -3.51 7.08
C ILE A 94 -6.81 -4.37 5.88
N VAL A 95 -5.86 -4.70 4.99
CA VAL A 95 -6.13 -5.56 3.82
C VAL A 95 -6.64 -6.93 4.24
N ILE A 96 -6.09 -7.53 5.30
CA ILE A 96 -6.58 -8.80 5.84
C ILE A 96 -8.02 -8.65 6.35
N ILE A 97 -8.33 -7.58 7.07
CA ILE A 97 -9.67 -7.30 7.57
C ILE A 97 -10.65 -7.13 6.40
N GLU A 98 -10.27 -6.38 5.36
CA GLU A 98 -11.08 -6.19 4.15
C GLU A 98 -11.33 -7.50 3.41
N LEU A 99 -10.30 -8.34 3.26
CA LEU A 99 -10.44 -9.68 2.66
C LEU A 99 -11.41 -10.56 3.45
N ILE A 100 -11.31 -10.55 4.78
CA ILE A 100 -12.22 -11.31 5.65
C ILE A 100 -13.64 -10.77 5.50
N TRP A 101 -13.82 -9.46 5.53
CA TRP A 101 -15.14 -8.83 5.39
C TRP A 101 -15.77 -9.18 4.05
N LEU A 102 -14.99 -9.10 2.97
CA LEU A 102 -15.43 -9.41 1.62
C LEU A 102 -15.80 -10.90 1.48
N ALA A 103 -15.05 -11.79 2.12
CA ALA A 103 -15.38 -13.21 2.18
C ALA A 103 -16.66 -13.47 2.98
N ILE A 104 -16.86 -12.79 4.11
CA ILE A 104 -18.10 -12.91 4.90
C ILE A 104 -19.30 -12.46 4.06
N GLY A 105 -19.24 -11.29 3.43
CA GLY A 105 -20.29 -10.80 2.53
C GLY A 105 -20.62 -11.79 1.41
N TYR A 106 -19.59 -12.46 0.87
CA TYR A 106 -19.76 -13.42 -0.22
C TYR A 106 -20.45 -14.71 0.25
N PHE A 107 -20.21 -15.14 1.49
CA PHE A 107 -20.86 -16.32 2.08
C PHE A 107 -22.25 -16.01 2.69
N SER A 108 -22.55 -14.75 2.99
CA SER A 108 -23.85 -14.33 3.54
C SER A 108 -24.88 -13.93 2.47
N GLY A 109 -24.45 -13.69 1.23
CA GLY A 109 -25.30 -13.34 0.09
C GLY A 109 -25.88 -14.53 -0.68
#